data_AF-A0A355GR91-F1
#
_entry.id   AF-A0A355GR91-F1
#
_cell.length_a   1.000
_cell.length_b   1.000
_cell.length_c   1.000
_cell.angle_alpha   90.00
_cell.angle_beta   90.00
_cell.angle_gamma   90.00
#
_symmetry.space_group_name_H-M   'P 1'
#
loop_
_entity.id
_entity.type
_entity.pdbx_description
1 polymer ?
#
loop_
_entity_poly.entity_id
_entity_poly.type
_entity_poly.pdbx_seq_one_letter_code
_entity_poly.pdbx_strand_id
1 'polypeptide(L)' 'MQKIKAFLRFPQEHFSKPITYRLVKEYNLMINILRAEVAANKAGELIMDI' A
#
# COMPACT_ATOMS: atom_id res chain seq x y z
N MET A 1 18.23 1.58 -11.68
CA MET A 1 17.94 1.15 -10.30
C MET A 1 16.88 0.07 -10.35
N GLN A 2 17.04 -1.05 -9.62
CA GLN A 2 15.97 -2.05 -9.51
C GLN A 2 14.84 -1.46 -8.66
N LYS A 3 13.61 -1.51 -9.18
CA LYS A 3 12.40 -1.15 -8.44
C LYS A 3 11.93 -2.36 -7.64
N ILE A 4 11.59 -2.16 -6.37
CA ILE A 4 11.08 -3.24 -5.53
C ILE A 4 9.58 -3.32 -5.73
N LYS A 5 9.10 -4.42 -6.32
CA LYS A 5 7.66 -4.70 -6.39
C LYS A 5 7.19 -5.25 -5.05
N ALA A 6 6.28 -4.54 -4.41
CA ALA A 6 5.68 -4.92 -3.13
C ALA A 6 4.19 -5.26 -3.31
N PHE A 7 3.75 -6.32 -2.62
CA PHE A 7 2.34 -6.72 -2.52
C PHE A 7 1.91 -6.64 -1.05
N LEU A 8 0.93 -5.79 -0.77
CA LEU A 8 0.38 -5.57 0.56
C LEU A 8 -1.07 -6.06 0.58
N ARG A 9 -1.40 -6.91 1.56
CA ARG A 9 -2.77 -7.34 1.85
C ARG A 9 -3.17 -6.83 3.22
N PHE A 10 -4.23 -6.05 3.30
CA PHE A 10 -4.72 -5.47 4.54
C PHE A 10 -5.96 -6.24 5.02
N PRO A 11 -6.03 -6.67 6.29
CA PRO A 11 -7.24 -7.26 6.83
C PRO A 11 -8.35 -6.19 6.95
N GLN A 12 -9.61 -6.64 7.00
CA GLN A 12 -10.79 -5.77 7.07
C GLN A 12 -10.69 -4.73 8.20
N GLU A 13 -10.13 -5.10 9.35
CA GLU A 13 -9.94 -4.24 10.53
C GLU A 13 -8.93 -3.10 10.34
N HIS A 14 -8.17 -3.09 9.25
CA HIS A 14 -7.06 -2.15 9.03
C HIS A 14 -7.18 -1.35 7.73
N PHE A 15 -8.34 -1.35 7.08
CA PHE A 15 -8.56 -0.60 5.83
C PHE A 15 -8.39 0.92 5.99
N SER A 16 -8.57 1.45 7.19
CA SER A 16 -8.48 2.89 7.48
C SER A 16 -7.07 3.39 7.83
N LYS A 17 -6.07 2.49 7.91
CA LYS A 17 -4.70 2.89 8.25
C LYS A 17 -4.03 3.60 7.06
N PRO A 18 -3.40 4.79 7.25
CA PRO A 18 -2.80 5.56 6.16
C PRO A 18 -1.40 5.04 5.79
N ILE A 19 -1.30 3.78 5.34
CA ILE A 19 -0.01 3.09 5.14
C ILE A 19 0.87 3.80 4.10
N THR A 20 0.31 4.13 2.92
CA THR A 20 1.04 4.81 1.84
C THR A 20 1.58 6.18 2.28
N TYR A 21 0.77 6.95 3.02
CA TYR A 21 1.20 8.23 3.60
C TYR A 21 2.38 8.05 4.56
N ARG A 22 2.32 7.05 5.45
CA ARG A 22 3.41 6.78 6.40
C ARG A 22 4.68 6.32 5.68
N LEU A 23 4.58 5.52 4.63
CA LEU A 23 5.73 5.11 3.81
C LEU A 23 6.44 6.32 3.18
N VAL A 24 5.69 7.28 2.64
CA VAL A 24 6.26 8.51 2.11
C VAL A 24 6.83 9.38 3.23
N LYS A 25 6.06 9.64 4.28
CA LYS A 25 6.43 10.60 5.34
C LYS A 25 7.57 10.13 6.24
N GLU A 26 7.55 8.87 6.66
CA GLU A 26 8.49 8.34 7.66
C GLU A 26 9.77 7.81 7.00
N TYR A 27 9.70 7.38 5.74
CA TYR A 27 10.81 6.71 5.05
C TYR A 27 11.26 7.41 3.75
N ASN A 28 10.61 8.51 3.37
CA ASN A 28 10.90 9.27 2.14
C ASN A 28 10.88 8.39 0.87
N LEU A 29 10.00 7.38 0.85
CA LEU A 29 9.89 6.46 -0.28
C LEU A 29 9.10 7.10 -1.41
N MET A 30 9.60 6.98 -2.64
CA MET A 30 8.84 7.27 -3.85
C MET A 30 8.09 6.02 -4.29
N ILE A 31 6.80 5.97 -3.98
CA ILE A 31 5.96 4.83 -4.33
C ILE A 31 5.17 5.08 -5.61
N ASN A 32 5.04 4.05 -6.44
CA ASN A 32 4.18 4.03 -7.61
C ASN A 32 3.12 2.94 -7.45
N ILE A 33 1.85 3.34 -7.27
CA ILE A 33 0.74 2.40 -7.09
C ILE A 33 0.36 1.80 -8.44
N LEU A 34 0.48 0.49 -8.57
CA LEU A 34 0.15 -0.25 -9.78
C LEU A 34 -1.30 -0.75 -9.77
N ARG A 35 -1.79 -1.19 -8.60
CA ARG A 35 -3.18 -1.65 -8.38
C ARG A 35 -3.54 -1.43 -6.92
N ALA A 36 -4.75 -0.94 -6.66
CA ALA A 36 -5.31 -0.86 -5.32
C ALA A 36 -6.77 -1.30 -5.36
N GLU A 37 -7.14 -2.24 -4.49
CA GLU A 37 -8.51 -2.66 -4.27
C GLU A 37 -8.81 -2.53 -2.77
N VAL A 38 -9.76 -1.65 -2.44
CA VAL A 38 -10.17 -1.41 -1.05
C VAL A 38 -11.68 -1.39 -1.02
N ALA A 39 -12.28 -2.31 -0.28
CA ALA A 39 -13.72 -2.39 -0.11
C ALA A 39 -14.06 -2.49 1.37
N ALA A 40 -15.07 -1.73 1.81
CA ALA A 40 -15.63 -1.87 3.14
C ALA A 40 -16.10 -3.32 3.33
N ASN A 41 -15.66 -3.95 4.41
CA ASN A 41 -15.95 -5.34 4.76
C ASN A 41 -15.22 -6.44 3.96
N LYS A 42 -14.14 -6.10 3.25
CA LYS A 42 -13.24 -7.09 2.63
C LYS A 42 -11.78 -6.80 2.97
N ALA A 43 -10.93 -7.80 2.80
CA ALA A 43 -9.48 -7.57 2.80
C ALA A 43 -9.11 -6.69 1.59
N GLY A 44 -8.26 -5.69 1.82
CA GLY A 44 -7.74 -4.83 0.76
C GLY A 44 -6.45 -5.37 0.18
N GLU A 45 -6.16 -5.01 -1.06
CA GLU A 45 -4.92 -5.36 -1.76
C GLU A 45 -4.28 -4.11 -2.37
N LEU A 46 -2.96 -3.99 -2.25
CA LEU A 46 -2.17 -2.92 -2.86
C LEU A 46 -0.91 -3.51 -3.48
N ILE A 47 -0.73 -3.26 -4.77
CA ILE A 47 0.48 -3.59 -5.53
C ILE A 47 1.16 -2.27 -5.88
N MET A 48 2.46 -2.17 -5.59
CA MET A 48 3.22 -0.97 -5.86
C MET A 48 4.68 -1.29 -6.21
N ASP A 49 5.30 -0.37 -6.91
CA ASP A 49 6.77 -0.30 -7.00
C ASP A 49 7.26 0.74 -5.99
N ILE A 50 8.34 0.41 -5.29
CA ILE A 50 9.14 1.31 -4.43
C ILE A 50 10.47 1.60 -5.14
#